data_AF-A0A3B9ZVM4-F1
#
_entry.id   AF-A0A3B9ZVM4-F1
#
_cell.length_a   1.000
_cell.length_b   1.000
_cell.length_c   1.000
_cell.angle_alpha   90.00
_cell.angle_beta   90.00
_cell.angle_gamma   90.00
#
_symmetry.space_group_name_H-M   'P 1'
#
loop_
_entity.id
_entity.type
_entity.pdbx_description
1 polymer ?
#
loop_
_entity_poly.entity_id
_entity_poly.type
_entity_poly.pdbx_seq_one_letter_code
_entity_poly.pdbx_strand_id
1 'polypeptide(L)'
;MKKLFNINNLLLLGIIVFGISCTKVDYTQQFSATHPVSGDWTITVKLDTTTYGPYFMKIYNTSYSKDSVWIDDNGLFWPLKAKSKVDMTNLTFAGANLTNTASTDSVTFTNGKVIGKDSIYFEGEFTTDPGNIYKFSGHRKISYEEYNGL
;
A
#
# COMPACT_ATOMS: atom_id res chain seq x y z
N MET A 1 -41.58 -25.23 -50.82
CA MET A 1 -40.14 -25.36 -50.48
C MET A 1 -40.00 -25.41 -48.96
N LYS A 2 -39.66 -26.56 -48.37
CA LYS A 2 -39.27 -26.65 -46.95
C LYS A 2 -37.93 -27.36 -46.91
N LYS A 3 -36.83 -26.59 -46.84
CA LYS A 3 -35.50 -27.15 -46.58
C LYS A 3 -35.50 -27.56 -45.11
N LEU A 4 -35.61 -28.85 -44.85
CA LEU A 4 -35.40 -29.42 -43.52
C LEU A 4 -33.91 -29.23 -43.21
N PHE A 5 -33.59 -28.19 -42.45
CA PHE A 5 -32.26 -28.03 -41.88
C PHE A 5 -32.01 -29.22 -40.95
N ASN A 6 -30.98 -30.01 -41.26
CA ASN A 6 -30.62 -31.21 -40.52
C ASN A 6 -30.14 -30.79 -39.10
N ILE A 7 -31.00 -30.93 -38.10
CA ILE A 7 -30.78 -30.47 -36.72
C ILE A 7 -29.48 -31.02 -36.10
N ASN A 8 -29.05 -32.22 -36.52
CA ASN A 8 -27.77 -32.81 -36.10
C ASN A 8 -26.54 -31.99 -36.49
N ASN A 9 -26.58 -31.27 -37.62
CA ASN A 9 -25.46 -30.42 -38.06
C ASN A 9 -25.45 -29.07 -37.33
N LEU A 10 -26.58 -28.62 -36.80
CA LEU A 10 -26.69 -27.36 -36.04
C LEU A 10 -26.20 -27.52 -34.59
N LEU A 11 -26.47 -28.68 -33.99
CA LEU A 11 -25.99 -29.03 -32.63
C LEU A 11 -24.46 -29.17 -32.56
N LEU A 12 -23.83 -29.72 -33.60
CA LEU A 12 -22.38 -29.89 -33.65
C LEU A 12 -21.61 -28.56 -33.78
N LEU A 13 -22.21 -27.57 -34.46
CA LEU A 13 -21.62 -26.24 -34.62
C LEU A 13 -21.71 -25.41 -33.32
N GLY A 14 -22.75 -25.62 -32.50
CA GLY A 14 -22.93 -24.95 -31.22
C GLY A 14 -21.85 -25.31 -30.20
N ILE A 15 -21.44 -26.57 -30.11
CA ILE A 15 -20.46 -27.05 -29.12
C ILE A 15 -19.06 -26.45 -29.35
N ILE A 16 -18.67 -26.22 -30.61
CA ILE A 16 -17.35 -25.67 -30.95
C ILE A 16 -17.23 -24.18 -30.58
N VAL A 17 -18.32 -23.42 -30.66
CA VAL A 17 -18.32 -21.97 -30.36
C VAL A 17 -18.25 -21.67 -28.85
N PHE A 18 -18.77 -22.55 -27.98
CA PHE A 18 -18.71 -22.35 -26.52
C PHE A 18 -17.37 -22.76 -25.89
N GLY A 19 -16.53 -23.56 -26.56
CA GLY A 19 -15.27 -24.05 -26.01
C GLY A 19 -14.11 -23.04 -25.99
N ILE A 20 -14.22 -21.95 -26.75
CA ILE A 20 -13.10 -21.00 -26.97
C ILE A 20 -13.12 -19.81 -26.00
N SER A 21 -14.18 -19.67 -25.19
CA SER A 21 -14.36 -18.53 -24.26
C SER A 21 -13.54 -18.66 -22.96
N CYS A 22 -12.90 -19.81 -22.71
CA CYS A 22 -12.16 -20.07 -21.48
C CYS A 22 -10.65 -20.17 -21.70
N THR A 23 -10.06 -19.20 -22.40
CA THR A 23 -8.62 -18.95 -22.23
C THR A 23 -8.46 -18.14 -20.95
N LYS A 24 -7.92 -18.76 -19.88
CA LYS A 24 -7.46 -17.99 -18.73
C LYS A 24 -6.41 -17.02 -19.24
N VAL A 25 -6.78 -15.75 -19.32
CA VAL A 25 -5.81 -14.69 -19.55
C VAL A 25 -5.06 -14.56 -18.23
N ASP A 26 -3.77 -14.89 -18.23
CA ASP A 26 -2.93 -14.68 -17.07
C ASP A 26 -2.75 -13.15 -16.88
N TYR A 27 -3.63 -12.57 -16.07
CA TYR A 27 -3.49 -11.19 -15.64
C TYR A 27 -2.32 -11.12 -14.66
N THR A 28 -1.23 -10.49 -15.08
CA THR A 28 -0.16 -10.14 -14.15
C THR A 28 -0.61 -8.94 -13.32
N GLN A 29 -0.70 -9.12 -12.00
CA GLN A 29 -1.04 -8.02 -11.10
C GLN A 29 0.06 -6.95 -11.19
N GLN A 30 -0.31 -5.75 -11.59
CA GLN A 30 0.62 -4.62 -11.63
C GLN A 30 0.58 -3.88 -10.30
N PHE A 31 1.71 -3.85 -9.61
CA PHE A 31 1.88 -3.09 -8.38
C PHE A 31 2.40 -1.69 -8.67
N SER A 32 2.19 -0.80 -7.70
CA SER A 32 2.85 0.50 -7.74
C SER A 32 4.36 0.36 -7.59
N ALA A 33 5.09 1.36 -8.09
CA ALA A 33 6.55 1.37 -8.05
C ALA A 33 7.14 1.35 -6.63
N THR A 34 6.36 1.72 -5.62
CA THR A 34 6.78 1.76 -4.22
C THR A 34 6.24 0.61 -3.39
N HIS A 35 5.54 -0.35 -4.00
CA HIS A 35 5.15 -1.58 -3.33
C HIS A 35 6.41 -2.46 -3.09
N PRO A 36 6.63 -3.03 -1.90
CA PRO A 36 5.72 -3.13 -0.75
C PRO A 36 5.77 -1.96 0.25
N VAL A 37 6.61 -0.95 0.13
CA VAL A 37 6.62 0.16 1.11
C VAL A 37 5.27 0.88 1.17
N SER A 38 4.62 1.09 0.03
CA SER A 38 3.23 1.57 -0.02
C SER A 38 2.23 0.48 0.39
N GLY A 39 1.20 0.88 1.11
CA GLY A 39 0.14 0.03 1.61
C GLY A 39 -0.78 0.74 2.60
N ASP A 40 -1.77 -0.03 3.04
CA ASP A 40 -2.68 0.31 4.13
C ASP A 40 -2.22 -0.41 5.40
N TRP A 41 -2.01 0.35 6.48
CA TRP A 41 -1.36 -0.12 7.69
C TRP A 41 -2.23 0.12 8.93
N THR A 42 -2.13 -0.80 9.89
CA THR A 42 -2.64 -0.66 11.25
C THR A 42 -1.43 -0.42 12.17
N ILE A 43 -1.35 0.75 12.79
CA ILE A 43 -0.17 1.24 13.52
C ILE A 43 -0.51 1.52 14.98
N THR A 44 0.42 1.22 15.86
CA THR A 44 0.49 1.74 17.24
C THR A 44 1.65 2.71 17.35
N VAL A 45 1.50 3.74 18.18
CA VAL A 45 2.54 4.74 18.42
C VAL A 45 2.98 4.65 19.86
N LYS A 46 4.29 4.60 20.11
CA LYS A 46 4.84 4.64 21.47
C LYS A 46 5.63 5.91 21.70
N LEU A 47 5.40 6.53 22.85
CA LEU A 47 6.23 7.60 23.40
C LEU A 47 6.50 7.24 24.87
N ASP A 48 7.78 7.06 25.20
CA ASP A 48 8.23 6.54 26.50
C ASP A 48 7.49 5.25 26.91
N THR A 49 6.71 5.31 27.99
CA THR A 49 5.93 4.18 28.53
C THR A 49 4.49 4.15 28.00
N THR A 50 4.08 5.18 27.25
CA THR A 50 2.71 5.32 26.76
C THR A 50 2.57 4.73 25.35
N THR A 51 1.46 4.03 25.11
CA THR A 51 1.10 3.47 23.80
C THR A 51 -0.24 4.04 23.35
N TYR A 52 -0.29 4.52 22.11
CA TYR A 52 -1.47 5.06 21.44
C TYR A 52 -1.90 4.16 20.28
N GLY A 53 -3.20 4.20 19.95
CA GLY A 53 -3.80 3.45 18.85
C GLY A 53 -4.51 2.17 19.30
N PRO A 54 -4.79 1.26 18.35
CA PRO A 54 -4.33 1.26 16.96
C PRO A 54 -4.97 2.35 16.09
N TYR A 55 -4.23 2.85 15.12
CA TYR A 55 -4.68 3.81 14.10
C TYR A 55 -4.48 3.26 12.70
N PHE A 56 -5.29 3.76 11.78
CA PHE A 56 -5.13 3.47 10.37
C PHE A 56 -4.17 4.47 9.73
N MET A 57 -3.23 3.98 8.93
CA MET A 57 -2.25 4.82 8.24
C MET A 57 -2.13 4.38 6.78
N LYS A 58 -2.01 5.34 5.88
CA LYS A 58 -1.76 5.09 4.46
C LYS A 58 -0.35 5.51 4.10
N ILE A 59 0.36 4.62 3.42
CA ILE A 59 1.60 4.96 2.73
C ILE A 59 1.38 4.72 1.24
N TYR A 60 1.55 5.75 0.41
CA TYR A 60 1.23 5.65 -1.00
C TYR A 60 2.20 6.44 -1.88
N ASN A 61 2.36 5.97 -3.11
CA ASN A 61 3.22 6.57 -4.12
C ASN A 61 2.81 8.02 -4.40
N THR A 62 3.80 8.85 -4.74
CA THR A 62 3.51 10.18 -5.30
C THR A 62 2.99 10.06 -6.73
N SER A 63 2.34 11.11 -7.24
CA SER A 63 1.75 11.12 -8.58
C SER A 63 2.77 11.01 -9.72
N TYR A 64 4.06 11.26 -9.46
CA TYR A 64 5.09 11.37 -10.50
C TYR A 64 6.39 10.62 -10.22
N SER A 65 6.72 10.30 -8.96
CA SER A 65 8.05 9.78 -8.60
C SER A 65 7.98 8.37 -8.01
N LYS A 66 9.00 7.56 -8.36
CA LYS A 66 9.21 6.20 -7.83
C LYS A 66 10.14 6.17 -6.61
N ASP A 67 10.76 7.31 -6.28
CA ASP A 67 11.75 7.47 -5.22
C ASP A 67 11.17 8.09 -3.94
N SER A 68 9.85 8.32 -3.89
CA SER A 68 9.19 8.87 -2.70
C SER A 68 7.78 8.33 -2.47
N VAL A 69 7.36 8.38 -1.21
CA VAL A 69 6.02 8.02 -0.74
C VAL A 69 5.45 9.14 0.13
N TRP A 70 4.13 9.27 0.11
CA TRP A 70 3.37 9.98 1.13
C TRP A 70 3.15 9.07 2.33
N ILE A 71 3.36 9.60 3.53
CA ILE A 71 3.03 8.98 4.81
C ILE A 71 1.92 9.84 5.41
N ASP A 72 0.74 9.25 5.56
CA ASP A 72 -0.51 9.93 5.87
C ASP A 72 -1.24 9.15 6.96
N ASP A 73 -1.36 9.73 8.14
CA ASP A 73 -2.08 9.11 9.25
C ASP A 73 -3.59 9.45 9.24
N ASN A 74 -4.04 10.18 8.21
CA ASN A 74 -5.40 10.63 8.03
C ASN A 74 -5.94 11.43 9.24
N GLY A 75 -5.06 12.11 9.97
CA GLY A 75 -5.42 12.94 11.13
C GLY A 75 -5.84 12.14 12.37
N LEU A 76 -5.51 10.86 12.46
CA LEU A 76 -5.98 9.98 13.54
C LEU A 76 -5.11 10.03 14.80
N PHE A 77 -3.81 10.28 14.67
CA PHE A 77 -2.89 10.41 15.80
C PHE A 77 -2.36 11.84 15.92
N TRP A 78 -1.80 12.33 14.82
CA TRP A 78 -1.34 13.70 14.62
C TRP A 78 -1.99 14.21 13.34
N PRO A 79 -2.11 15.50 13.04
CA PRO A 79 -2.40 15.91 11.66
C PRO A 79 -1.16 15.66 10.77
N LEU A 80 -0.85 14.40 10.42
CA LEU A 80 0.38 14.01 9.71
C LEU A 80 0.14 13.65 8.25
N LYS A 81 0.78 14.42 7.35
CA LYS A 81 0.91 14.09 5.93
C LYS A 81 2.20 14.64 5.34
N ALA A 82 3.23 13.80 5.25
CA ALA A 82 4.55 14.22 4.76
C ALA A 82 5.08 13.28 3.66
N LYS A 83 5.92 13.82 2.78
CA LYS A 83 6.56 13.08 1.70
C LYS A 83 7.96 12.67 2.10
N SER A 84 8.26 11.38 2.05
CA SER A 84 9.57 10.82 2.41
C SER A 84 10.21 10.13 1.21
N LYS A 85 11.53 10.18 1.10
CA LYS A 85 12.26 9.38 0.10
C LYS A 85 12.23 7.91 0.50
N VAL A 86 12.15 7.03 -0.48
CA VAL A 86 12.15 5.58 -0.29
C VAL A 86 13.34 4.95 -1.00
N ASP A 87 13.96 3.99 -0.32
CA ASP A 87 14.90 3.05 -0.90
C ASP A 87 14.19 1.71 -1.09
N MET A 88 13.81 1.42 -2.34
CA MET A 88 13.12 0.19 -2.70
C MET A 88 14.02 -1.05 -2.69
N THR A 89 15.35 -0.89 -2.63
CA THR A 89 16.29 -2.01 -2.50
C THR A 89 16.27 -2.53 -1.06
N ASN A 90 16.28 -1.61 -0.10
CA ASN A 90 16.32 -1.94 1.34
C ASN A 90 14.95 -1.90 2.01
N LEU A 91 13.90 -1.48 1.30
CA LEU A 91 12.55 -1.25 1.80
C LEU A 91 12.50 -0.26 2.98
N THR A 92 13.31 0.80 2.89
CA THR A 92 13.45 1.83 3.93
C THR A 92 12.97 3.20 3.45
N PHE A 93 12.65 4.08 4.40
CA PHE A 93 12.32 5.47 4.13
C PHE A 93 12.80 6.36 5.28
N ALA A 94 13.20 7.58 4.96
CA ALA A 94 13.66 8.57 5.94
C ALA A 94 13.68 9.97 5.32
N GLY A 95 13.71 10.98 6.19
CA GLY A 95 13.89 12.36 5.78
C GLY A 95 13.84 13.32 6.96
N ALA A 96 14.54 14.44 6.87
CA ALA A 96 14.57 15.46 7.91
C ALA A 96 13.85 16.73 7.45
N ASN A 97 13.19 17.41 8.39
CA ASN A 97 12.48 18.67 8.14
C ASN A 97 11.50 18.57 6.96
N LEU A 98 10.77 17.47 6.87
CA LEU A 98 9.78 17.24 5.83
C LEU A 98 8.56 18.12 6.10
N THR A 99 8.09 18.84 5.08
CA THR A 99 6.86 19.62 5.18
C THR A 99 5.68 18.71 5.50
N ASN A 100 4.99 19.01 6.61
CA ASN A 100 3.74 18.36 6.95
C ASN A 100 2.59 19.12 6.29
N THR A 101 2.00 18.54 5.25
CA THR A 101 0.93 19.17 4.47
C THR A 101 -0.45 19.11 5.12
N ALA A 102 -0.59 18.37 6.22
CA ALA A 102 -1.81 18.34 7.03
C ALA A 102 -1.81 19.39 8.16
N SER A 103 -0.70 20.12 8.33
CA SER A 103 -0.51 21.12 9.40
C SER A 103 0.45 22.22 8.91
N THR A 104 0.97 23.03 9.84
CA THR A 104 1.97 24.10 9.58
C THR A 104 3.37 23.75 10.09
N ASP A 105 3.53 22.56 10.68
CA ASP A 105 4.77 22.05 11.25
C ASP A 105 5.61 21.27 10.22
N SER A 106 6.75 20.76 10.67
CA SER A 106 7.56 19.81 9.91
C SER A 106 7.82 18.56 10.74
N VAL A 107 8.14 17.47 10.05
CA VAL A 107 8.41 16.17 10.67
C VAL A 107 9.73 15.59 10.17
N THR A 108 10.47 14.95 11.05
CA THR A 108 11.63 14.14 10.71
C THR A 108 11.26 12.68 10.88
N PHE A 109 11.50 11.87 9.85
CA PHE A 109 11.37 10.42 9.90
C PHE A 109 12.74 9.75 9.91
N THR A 110 12.95 8.87 10.88
CA THR A 110 14.15 8.03 11.01
C THR A 110 13.77 6.56 11.12
N ASN A 111 14.73 5.69 10.82
CA ASN A 111 14.60 4.23 10.99
C ASN A 111 13.38 3.59 10.30
N GLY A 112 12.84 4.24 9.25
CA GLY A 112 11.69 3.76 8.52
C GLY A 112 12.02 2.51 7.71
N LYS A 113 11.28 1.43 7.95
CA LYS A 113 11.48 0.14 7.28
C LYS A 113 10.21 -0.69 7.23
N VAL A 114 10.06 -1.42 6.13
CA VAL A 114 9.11 -2.52 6.00
C VAL A 114 9.86 -3.85 6.15
N ILE A 115 9.39 -4.70 7.07
CA ILE A 115 10.01 -5.98 7.44
C ILE A 115 9.08 -7.10 7.00
N GLY A 116 9.61 -8.09 6.28
CA GLY A 116 8.82 -9.24 5.83
C GLY A 116 7.63 -8.86 4.93
N LYS A 117 7.65 -7.64 4.37
CA LYS A 117 6.55 -7.03 3.60
C LYS A 117 5.30 -6.71 4.41
N ASP A 118 5.08 -7.29 5.58
CA ASP A 118 3.83 -7.12 6.35
C ASP A 118 3.97 -6.36 7.66
N SER A 119 5.19 -6.13 8.14
CA SER A 119 5.44 -5.33 9.34
C SER A 119 6.09 -4.00 8.96
N ILE A 120 5.81 -2.94 9.72
CA ILE A 120 6.40 -1.62 9.52
C ILE A 120 6.86 -1.03 10.85
N TYR A 121 7.96 -0.29 10.79
CA TYR A 121 8.48 0.49 11.89
C TYR A 121 9.09 1.79 11.38
N PHE A 122 8.89 2.88 12.10
CA PHE A 122 9.62 4.12 11.92
C PHE A 122 9.56 4.99 13.18
N GLU A 123 10.42 5.98 13.24
CA GLU A 123 10.44 7.01 14.26
C GLU A 123 10.07 8.35 13.65
N GLY A 124 9.27 9.14 14.36
CA GLY A 124 8.86 10.48 13.97
C GLY A 124 9.16 11.49 15.07
N GLU A 125 9.69 12.64 14.69
CA GLU A 125 9.84 13.82 15.55
C GLU A 125 9.16 15.01 14.88
N PHE A 126 8.26 15.67 15.60
CA PHE A 126 7.50 16.82 15.10
C PHE A 126 8.09 18.12 15.65
N THR A 127 8.22 19.16 14.82
CA THR A 127 8.81 20.44 15.26
C THR A 127 7.97 21.16 16.32
N THR A 128 6.69 20.83 16.44
CA THR A 128 5.78 21.34 17.48
C THR A 128 5.98 20.66 18.83
N ASP A 129 6.67 19.52 18.86
CA ASP A 129 6.97 18.77 20.06
C ASP A 129 8.41 18.22 20.02
N PRO A 130 9.42 19.11 20.00
CA PRO A 130 10.81 18.75 19.79
C PRO A 130 11.38 17.95 20.97
N GLY A 131 12.23 16.96 20.66
CA GLY A 131 12.83 16.05 21.63
C GLY A 131 12.02 14.80 21.94
N ASN A 132 10.74 14.74 21.51
CA ASN A 132 9.90 13.57 21.66
C ASN A 132 9.95 12.68 20.40
N ILE A 133 10.50 11.47 20.56
CA ILE A 133 10.64 10.50 19.46
C ILE A 133 9.50 9.49 19.52
N TYR A 134 8.54 9.66 18.62
CA TYR A 134 7.38 8.81 18.47
C TYR A 134 7.74 7.56 17.67
N LYS A 135 7.58 6.38 18.28
CA LYS A 135 7.87 5.08 17.65
C LYS A 135 6.61 4.49 17.06
N PHE A 136 6.48 4.57 15.75
CA PHE A 136 5.38 4.00 14.98
C PHE A 136 5.72 2.55 14.63
N SER A 137 4.83 1.62 14.96
CA SER A 137 5.01 0.21 14.62
C SER A 137 3.68 -0.48 14.36
N GLY A 138 3.65 -1.40 13.41
CA GLY A 138 2.42 -2.11 13.11
C GLY A 138 2.55 -3.10 11.96
N HIS A 139 1.40 -3.42 11.37
CA HIS A 139 1.30 -4.41 10.31
C HIS A 139 0.35 -3.95 9.21
N ARG A 140 0.41 -4.58 8.03
CA ARG A 140 -0.57 -4.31 6.97
C ARG A 140 -1.98 -4.65 7.43
N LYS A 141 -2.95 -3.92 6.90
CA LYS A 141 -4.37 -4.22 7.10
C LYS A 141 -4.79 -5.56 6.47
N ILE A 142 -4.20 -5.90 5.32
CA ILE A 142 -4.35 -7.17 4.60
C ILE A 142 -2.94 -7.68 4.32
N SER A 143 -2.66 -8.97 4.53
CA SER A 143 -1.31 -9.51 4.32
C SER A 143 -0.87 -9.34 2.88
N TYR A 144 0.45 -9.33 2.66
CA TYR A 144 1.03 -9.25 1.33
C TYR A 144 0.57 -10.42 0.45
N GLU A 145 0.48 -11.62 1.02
CA GLU A 145 0.04 -12.82 0.31
C GLU A 145 -1.42 -12.70 -0.12
N GLU A 146 -2.31 -12.33 0.81
CA GLU A 146 -3.75 -12.17 0.52
C GLU A 146 -3.99 -11.04 -0.49
N TYR A 147 -3.27 -9.91 -0.37
CA TYR A 147 -3.35 -8.80 -1.32
C TYR A 147 -2.89 -9.21 -2.73
N ASN A 148 -1.94 -10.15 -2.80
CA ASN A 148 -1.37 -10.65 -4.05
C ASN A 148 -2.10 -11.87 -4.61
N GLY A 149 -3.13 -12.37 -3.92
CA GLY A 149 -3.85 -13.59 -4.29
C GLY A 149 -2.97 -14.85 -4.31
N LEU A 150 -1.97 -14.90 -3.42
CA LEU A 150 -1.02 -16.02 -3.25
C LEU A 150 -1.48 -17.01 -2.18
#